data_AF-A0A966L7Z2-F1
#
_entry.id   AF-A0A966L7Z2-F1
#
_cell.length_a   1.000
_cell.length_b   1.000
_cell.length_c   1.000
_cell.angle_alpha   90.00
_cell.angle_beta   90.00
_cell.angle_gamma   90.00
#
_symmetry.space_group_name_H-M   'P 1'
#
loop_
_entity.id
_entity.type
_entity.pdbx_description
1 polymer ?
#
loop_
_entity_poly.entity_id
_entity_poly.type
_entity_poly.pdbx_seq_one_letter_code
_entity_poly.pdbx_strand_id
1 'polypeptide(L)'
;MTSSLLPSLPAVDDVLFNFAQSDGLSQVNQVDSARNQGLTAPELNTVVFLDAGVTDYQSLQAGVIPGVATVILSPNKDGIEQISAFLPQNPQISTIHLVSHGAPGCLYLGNCQLNLTNIYDYRQQLQNWAKINRILLYGCQVAAGDAGTEFINKLSQITGAKIAASSGRVGNAALGGSWELEVSLPATKGENQTFVETLAKM
;
A
#
# COMPACT_ATOMS: atom_id res chain seq x y z
N MET A 1 42.70 4.04 -56.65
CA MET A 1 42.19 5.11 -57.53
C MET A 1 40.74 4.73 -57.81
N THR A 2 39.70 5.41 -57.37
CA THR A 2 39.48 6.86 -57.29
C THR A 2 38.58 7.20 -56.10
N SER A 3 38.96 8.31 -55.45
CA SER A 3 38.16 9.08 -54.49
C SER A 3 37.08 9.89 -55.23
N SER A 4 35.90 10.09 -54.63
CA SER A 4 34.97 11.23 -54.81
C SER A 4 33.77 11.03 -53.85
N LEU A 5 33.78 11.64 -52.66
CA LEU A 5 33.20 12.96 -52.30
C LEU A 5 31.66 12.96 -52.12
N LEU A 6 31.27 13.11 -50.84
CA LEU A 6 29.95 13.48 -50.31
C LEU A 6 29.48 14.86 -50.80
N PRO A 7 28.17 15.12 -50.69
CA PRO A 7 27.68 16.18 -49.79
C PRO A 7 26.49 15.71 -48.93
N SER A 8 26.57 15.79 -47.60
CA SER A 8 26.14 16.89 -46.71
C SER A 8 24.73 16.69 -46.10
N LEU A 9 24.73 16.43 -44.79
CA LEU A 9 23.64 16.38 -43.79
C LEU A 9 22.72 17.63 -43.79
N PRO A 10 21.47 17.59 -43.28
CA PRO A 10 21.20 17.43 -41.85
C PRO A 10 20.14 16.39 -41.45
N ALA A 11 20.37 15.79 -40.28
CA ALA A 11 19.39 15.09 -39.47
C ALA A 11 18.53 16.10 -38.70
N VAL A 12 17.25 15.80 -38.54
CA VAL A 12 16.26 16.39 -37.60
C VAL A 12 15.01 15.49 -37.67
N ASP A 13 14.34 15.01 -36.62
CA ASP A 13 14.31 15.43 -35.22
C ASP A 13 14.12 14.24 -34.25
N ASP A 14 15.05 14.13 -33.29
CA ASP A 14 14.74 13.70 -31.93
C ASP A 14 13.99 14.85 -31.25
N VAL A 15 12.83 14.56 -30.65
CA VAL A 15 12.30 15.40 -29.56
C VAL A 15 12.37 14.59 -28.27
N LEU A 16 13.63 14.42 -27.84
CA LEU A 16 14.00 14.46 -26.43
C LEU A 16 13.61 15.84 -25.91
N PHE A 17 12.55 15.94 -25.10
CA PHE A 17 12.32 17.17 -24.35
C PHE A 17 13.31 17.27 -23.20
N ASN A 18 14.28 18.12 -23.50
CA ASN A 18 15.41 18.61 -22.75
C ASN A 18 14.95 19.66 -21.72
N PHE A 19 15.50 19.63 -20.50
CA PHE A 19 15.67 20.83 -19.67
C PHE A 19 16.93 20.73 -18.81
N ALA A 20 18.08 21.09 -19.41
CA ALA A 20 19.22 21.76 -18.79
C ALA A 20 19.94 22.49 -19.95
N GLN A 21 20.31 23.78 -19.95
CA GLN A 21 20.67 24.73 -18.89
C GLN A 21 20.33 26.17 -19.35
N SER A 22 20.05 27.07 -18.40
CA SER A 22 20.45 28.48 -18.53
C SER A 22 20.94 28.98 -17.17
N ASP A 23 22.26 29.15 -17.09
CA ASP A 23 23.07 30.00 -16.22
C ASP A 23 22.66 30.17 -14.75
N GLY A 24 23.46 29.55 -13.88
CA GLY A 24 23.47 29.87 -12.45
C GLY A 24 24.20 28.81 -11.64
N LEU A 25 25.54 28.90 -11.58
CA LEU A 25 26.40 28.11 -10.70
C LEU A 25 25.89 28.19 -9.25
N SER A 26 25.14 27.18 -8.78
CA SER A 26 24.92 26.75 -7.37
C SER A 26 23.69 25.84 -7.26
N GLN A 27 23.62 24.65 -7.87
CA GLN A 27 22.50 23.71 -7.56
C GLN A 27 22.63 22.24 -8.02
N VAL A 28 23.83 21.69 -8.25
CA VAL A 28 23.99 20.30 -8.77
C VAL A 28 23.83 19.22 -7.67
N ASN A 29 23.49 19.55 -6.43
CA ASN A 29 23.39 18.57 -5.32
C ASN A 29 21.97 18.30 -4.78
N GLN A 30 20.89 18.67 -5.49
CA GLN A 30 19.52 18.49 -4.96
C GLN A 30 18.60 17.56 -5.77
N VAL A 31 18.98 17.13 -6.98
CA VAL A 31 18.09 16.29 -7.81
C VAL A 31 18.30 14.79 -7.60
N ASP A 32 19.47 14.36 -7.10
CA ASP A 32 19.78 12.94 -6.84
C ASP A 32 19.31 12.45 -5.45
N SER A 33 18.89 13.36 -4.56
CA SER A 33 18.51 13.02 -3.18
C SER A 33 17.10 12.43 -3.04
N ALA A 34 16.25 12.50 -4.06
CA ALA A 34 14.87 11.98 -3.99
C ALA A 34 14.72 10.53 -4.49
N ARG A 35 15.72 9.99 -5.20
CA ARG A 35 15.71 8.61 -5.74
C ARG A 35 16.56 7.61 -4.95
N ASN A 36 17.29 8.09 -3.95
CA ASN A 36 18.27 7.31 -3.20
C ASN A 36 18.06 7.44 -1.68
N GLN A 37 16.81 7.56 -1.23
CA GLN A 37 16.47 7.36 0.17
C GLN A 37 16.43 5.85 0.39
N GLY A 38 17.51 5.27 0.91
CA GLY A 38 17.49 3.88 1.34
C GLY A 38 16.30 3.66 2.28
N LEU A 39 15.57 2.56 2.08
CA LEU A 39 14.39 2.25 2.89
C LEU A 39 14.71 2.38 4.37
N THR A 40 13.87 3.09 5.08
CA THR A 40 13.96 3.19 6.53
C THR A 40 13.56 1.85 7.15
N ALA A 41 14.03 1.55 8.37
CA ALA A 41 13.67 0.31 9.06
C ALA A 41 12.13 0.08 9.18
N PRO A 42 11.28 1.11 9.34
CA PRO A 42 9.83 0.95 9.25
C PRO A 42 9.32 0.41 7.91
N GLU A 43 9.89 0.88 6.78
CA GLU A 43 9.48 0.43 5.45
C GLU A 43 9.97 -1.00 5.14
N LEU A 44 11.18 -1.36 5.61
CA LEU A 44 11.70 -2.72 5.51
C LEU A 44 10.90 -3.75 6.32
N ASN A 45 10.20 -3.30 7.36
CA ASN A 45 9.36 -4.14 8.22
C ASN A 45 7.87 -4.08 7.82
N THR A 46 7.59 -3.61 6.60
CA THR A 46 6.23 -3.44 6.08
C THR A 46 5.94 -4.44 4.96
N VAL A 47 4.71 -4.95 4.95
CA VAL A 47 4.17 -5.76 3.84
C VAL A 47 2.84 -5.18 3.35
N VAL A 48 2.65 -5.19 2.04
CA VAL A 48 1.38 -4.87 1.38
C VAL A 48 0.73 -6.17 0.90
N PHE A 49 -0.41 -6.53 1.46
CA PHE A 49 -1.30 -7.55 0.91
C PHE A 49 -2.29 -6.89 -0.04
N LEU A 50 -2.34 -7.36 -1.28
CA LEU A 50 -3.29 -6.93 -2.28
C LEU A 50 -4.25 -8.08 -2.57
N ASP A 51 -5.54 -7.85 -2.38
CA ASP A 51 -6.56 -8.79 -2.78
C ASP A 51 -6.71 -8.82 -4.31
N ALA A 52 -6.64 -10.01 -4.92
CA ALA A 52 -6.75 -10.15 -6.37
C ALA A 52 -8.16 -9.85 -6.92
N GLY A 53 -9.17 -9.74 -6.05
CA GLY A 53 -10.51 -9.29 -6.40
C GLY A 53 -10.63 -7.77 -6.58
N VAL A 54 -9.63 -6.99 -6.18
CA VAL A 54 -9.58 -5.54 -6.41
C VAL A 54 -9.29 -5.27 -7.89
N THR A 55 -10.12 -4.42 -8.51
CA THR A 55 -9.89 -3.94 -9.88
C THR A 55 -8.51 -3.30 -10.00
N ASP A 56 -7.77 -3.68 -11.05
CA ASP A 56 -6.43 -3.17 -11.37
C ASP A 56 -5.40 -3.32 -10.23
N TYR A 57 -5.49 -4.36 -9.40
CA TYR A 57 -4.53 -4.62 -8.34
C TYR A 57 -3.07 -4.70 -8.85
N GLN A 58 -2.85 -5.07 -10.11
CA GLN A 58 -1.51 -5.10 -10.73
C GLN A 58 -0.91 -3.69 -10.84
N SER A 59 -1.73 -2.68 -11.14
CA SER A 59 -1.31 -1.29 -11.18
C SER A 59 -0.94 -0.80 -9.78
N LEU A 60 -1.70 -1.22 -8.76
CA LEU A 60 -1.37 -0.93 -7.35
C LEU A 60 -0.06 -1.61 -6.94
N GLN A 61 0.14 -2.86 -7.33
CA GLN A 61 1.38 -3.60 -7.11
C GLN A 61 2.58 -2.89 -7.75
N ALA A 62 2.45 -2.42 -8.99
CA ALA A 62 3.51 -1.70 -9.69
C ALA A 62 3.86 -0.35 -9.03
N GLY A 63 2.92 0.24 -8.27
CA GLY A 63 3.13 1.48 -7.53
C GLY A 63 3.75 1.31 -6.14
N VAL A 64 3.90 0.08 -5.63
CA VAL A 64 4.56 -0.14 -4.33
C VAL A 64 6.06 0.18 -4.45
N ILE A 65 6.60 0.90 -3.47
CA ILE A 65 8.01 1.30 -3.47
C ILE A 65 8.92 0.06 -3.53
N PRO A 66 9.94 0.04 -4.40
CA PRO A 66 10.88 -1.07 -4.48
C PRO A 66 11.48 -1.42 -3.11
N GLY A 67 11.37 -2.70 -2.73
CA GLY A 67 11.91 -3.26 -1.50
C GLY A 67 10.92 -3.36 -0.34
N VAL A 68 9.71 -2.80 -0.45
CA VAL A 68 8.58 -3.20 0.41
C VAL A 68 8.02 -4.53 -0.08
N ALA A 69 7.82 -5.48 0.83
CA ALA A 69 7.26 -6.78 0.49
C ALA A 69 5.82 -6.64 -0.01
N THR A 70 5.48 -7.27 -1.14
CA THR A 70 4.12 -7.28 -1.67
C THR A 70 3.65 -8.70 -1.89
N VAL A 71 2.45 -9.03 -1.42
CA VAL A 71 1.84 -10.35 -1.51
C VAL A 71 0.45 -10.25 -2.11
N ILE A 72 0.18 -11.02 -3.15
CA ILE A 72 -1.15 -11.10 -3.78
C ILE A 72 -1.94 -12.22 -3.13
N LEU A 73 -3.10 -11.90 -2.55
CA LEU A 73 -4.02 -12.89 -2.00
C LEU A 73 -4.77 -13.57 -3.13
N SER A 74 -4.71 -14.91 -3.16
CA SER A 74 -5.43 -15.70 -4.15
C SER A 74 -6.93 -15.62 -3.91
N PRO A 75 -7.75 -15.44 -4.97
CA PRO A 75 -9.21 -15.34 -4.84
C PRO A 75 -9.86 -16.68 -4.48
N ASN A 76 -9.12 -17.80 -4.55
CA ASN A 76 -9.64 -19.15 -4.32
C ASN A 76 -9.27 -19.72 -2.95
N LYS A 77 -8.66 -18.91 -2.08
CA LYS A 77 -8.20 -19.33 -0.76
C LYS A 77 -8.66 -18.32 0.29
N ASP A 78 -8.76 -18.78 1.52
CA ASP A 78 -9.09 -17.91 2.65
C ASP A 78 -7.96 -16.89 2.85
N GLY A 79 -8.30 -15.60 2.84
CA GLY A 79 -7.30 -14.54 2.97
C GLY A 79 -6.65 -14.46 4.34
N ILE A 80 -7.39 -14.78 5.41
CA ILE A 80 -6.86 -14.80 6.77
C ILE A 80 -5.87 -15.96 6.94
N GLU A 81 -6.18 -17.13 6.37
CA GLU A 81 -5.25 -18.26 6.35
C GLU A 81 -3.96 -17.94 5.58
N GLN A 82 -4.08 -17.29 4.41
CA GLN A 82 -2.93 -16.88 3.61
C GLN A 82 -2.00 -15.92 4.37
N ILE A 83 -2.56 -14.89 5.01
CA ILE A 83 -1.78 -13.95 5.83
C ILE A 83 -1.15 -14.68 7.01
N SER A 84 -1.92 -15.52 7.71
CA SER A 84 -1.45 -16.28 8.87
C SER A 84 -0.34 -17.28 8.54
N ALA A 85 -0.29 -17.79 7.31
CA ALA A 85 0.80 -18.63 6.83
C ALA A 85 2.05 -17.82 6.47
N PHE A 86 1.87 -16.58 5.99
CA PHE A 86 2.98 -15.70 5.57
C PHE A 86 3.74 -15.10 6.75
N LEU A 87 3.05 -14.59 7.78
CA LEU A 87 3.68 -13.82 8.86
C LEU A 87 4.74 -14.60 9.68
N PRO A 88 4.54 -15.89 10.05
CA PRO A 88 5.57 -16.65 10.77
C PRO A 88 6.86 -16.86 9.99
N GLN A 89 6.78 -16.88 8.65
CA GLN A 89 7.93 -17.01 7.75
C GLN A 89 8.69 -15.67 7.62
N ASN A 90 8.10 -14.56 8.07
CA ASN A 90 8.59 -13.20 7.89
C ASN A 90 8.60 -12.43 9.23
N PRO A 91 9.37 -12.88 10.23
CA PRO A 91 9.30 -12.36 11.60
C PRO A 91 9.74 -10.91 11.76
N GLN A 92 10.41 -10.32 10.76
CA GLN A 92 10.76 -8.90 10.71
C GLN A 92 9.55 -7.98 10.47
N ILE A 93 8.46 -8.51 9.91
CA ILE A 93 7.28 -7.71 9.58
C ILE A 93 6.57 -7.27 10.85
N SER A 94 6.30 -5.97 10.95
CA SER A 94 5.58 -5.35 12.06
C SER A 94 4.44 -4.43 11.62
N THR A 95 4.34 -4.12 10.32
CA THR A 95 3.25 -3.32 9.74
C THR A 95 2.66 -4.02 8.54
N ILE A 96 1.33 -4.08 8.50
CA ILE A 96 0.57 -4.66 7.38
C ILE A 96 -0.30 -3.58 6.74
N HIS A 97 -0.18 -3.41 5.43
CA HIS A 97 -1.19 -2.74 4.61
C HIS A 97 -2.02 -3.81 3.91
N LEU A 98 -3.33 -3.69 3.97
CA LEU A 98 -4.26 -4.64 3.38
C LEU A 98 -5.22 -3.88 2.46
N VAL A 99 -5.11 -4.14 1.15
CA VAL A 99 -5.93 -3.50 0.12
C VAL A 99 -6.93 -4.49 -0.41
N SER A 100 -8.21 -4.17 -0.25
CA SER A 100 -9.30 -5.08 -0.58
C SER A 100 -10.61 -4.34 -0.86
N HIS A 101 -11.65 -5.08 -1.23
CA HIS A 101 -13.00 -4.57 -1.07
C HIS A 101 -13.39 -4.52 0.43
N GLY A 102 -14.39 -3.71 0.74
CA GLY A 102 -14.90 -3.53 2.08
C GLY A 102 -16.35 -3.05 2.11
N ALA A 103 -16.95 -3.19 3.28
CA ALA A 103 -18.24 -2.64 3.65
C ALA A 103 -18.22 -2.30 5.16
N PRO A 104 -19.19 -1.55 5.70
CA PRO A 104 -19.27 -1.27 7.14
C PRO A 104 -19.11 -2.53 7.98
N GLY A 105 -18.00 -2.62 8.74
CA GLY A 105 -17.68 -3.75 9.62
C GLY A 105 -17.28 -5.05 8.90
N CYS A 106 -16.81 -4.98 7.65
CA CYS A 106 -16.46 -6.15 6.85
C CYS A 106 -15.28 -5.90 5.88
N LEU A 107 -14.36 -6.87 5.81
CA LEU A 107 -13.30 -6.99 4.80
C LEU A 107 -13.52 -8.23 3.94
N TYR A 108 -13.27 -8.12 2.63
CA TYR A 108 -13.29 -9.24 1.69
C TYR A 108 -11.86 -9.63 1.35
N LEU A 109 -11.46 -10.87 1.61
CA LEU A 109 -10.07 -11.31 1.46
C LEU A 109 -9.99 -12.72 0.86
N GLY A 110 -9.49 -12.82 -0.37
CA GLY A 110 -9.54 -14.04 -1.16
C GLY A 110 -10.98 -14.50 -1.34
N ASN A 111 -11.30 -15.70 -0.86
CA ASN A 111 -12.68 -16.21 -0.87
C ASN A 111 -13.42 -16.04 0.47
N CYS A 112 -12.84 -15.36 1.47
CA CYS A 112 -13.46 -15.17 2.77
C CYS A 112 -13.93 -13.73 3.00
N GLN A 113 -14.83 -13.57 3.98
CA GLN A 113 -15.24 -12.28 4.51
C GLN A 113 -14.90 -12.27 5.99
N LEU A 114 -14.11 -11.31 6.46
CA LEU A 114 -13.90 -11.09 7.88
C LEU A 114 -14.85 -10.00 8.35
N ASN A 115 -15.73 -10.28 9.30
CA ASN A 115 -16.74 -9.34 9.77
C ASN A 115 -17.15 -9.61 11.24
N LEU A 116 -18.10 -8.83 11.76
CA LEU A 116 -18.55 -8.93 13.15
C LEU A 116 -19.13 -10.30 13.55
N THR A 117 -19.70 -11.07 12.63
CA THR A 117 -20.34 -12.35 12.96
C THR A 117 -19.34 -13.49 13.09
N ASN A 118 -18.21 -13.43 12.38
CA ASN A 118 -17.24 -14.52 12.31
C ASN A 118 -15.82 -14.16 12.79
N ILE A 119 -15.56 -12.92 13.21
CA ILE A 119 -14.23 -12.50 13.66
C ILE A 119 -13.65 -13.37 14.79
N TYR A 120 -14.51 -13.93 15.64
CA TYR A 120 -14.07 -14.83 16.70
C TYR A 120 -13.79 -16.26 16.23
N ASP A 121 -14.29 -16.68 15.08
CA ASP A 121 -13.95 -17.97 14.47
C ASP A 121 -12.49 -17.96 14.00
N TYR A 122 -11.99 -16.78 13.59
CA TYR A 122 -10.59 -16.55 13.23
C TYR A 122 -9.69 -16.16 14.41
N ARG A 123 -10.18 -16.23 15.66
CA ARG A 123 -9.45 -15.69 16.82
C ARG A 123 -8.04 -16.27 16.94
N GLN A 124 -7.88 -17.57 16.76
CA GLN A 124 -6.56 -18.21 16.90
C GLN A 124 -5.58 -17.72 15.83
N GLN A 125 -6.04 -17.61 14.57
CA GLN A 125 -5.25 -17.07 13.46
C GLN A 125 -4.85 -15.61 13.72
N LEU A 126 -5.82 -14.77 14.11
CA LEU A 126 -5.59 -13.35 14.37
C LEU A 126 -4.70 -13.10 15.59
N GLN A 127 -4.79 -13.93 16.63
CA GLN A 127 -3.88 -13.85 17.78
C GLN A 127 -2.44 -14.21 17.40
N ASN A 128 -2.23 -15.06 16.41
CA ASN A 128 -0.89 -15.35 15.89
C ASN A 128 -0.27 -14.15 15.16
N TRP A 129 -1.04 -13.09 14.88
CA TRP A 129 -0.55 -11.84 14.31
C TRP A 129 -0.02 -10.89 15.40
N ALA A 130 0.11 -11.32 16.66
CA ALA A 130 0.47 -10.44 17.79
C ALA A 130 1.81 -9.70 17.69
N LYS A 131 2.71 -10.07 16.77
CA LYS A 131 3.95 -9.31 16.48
C LYS A 131 3.72 -8.10 15.58
N ILE A 132 2.53 -7.99 15.00
CA ILE A 132 2.12 -6.89 14.14
C ILE A 132 1.69 -5.73 15.02
N ASN A 133 2.39 -4.62 14.88
CA ASN A 133 2.15 -3.41 15.65
C ASN A 133 1.04 -2.56 15.00
N ARG A 134 0.94 -2.59 13.67
CA ARG A 134 0.02 -1.74 12.89
C ARG A 134 -0.62 -2.52 11.75
N ILE A 135 -1.93 -2.38 11.61
CA ILE A 135 -2.71 -2.91 10.49
C ILE A 135 -3.49 -1.76 9.85
N LEU A 136 -3.25 -1.52 8.57
CA LEU A 136 -3.87 -0.48 7.77
C LEU A 136 -4.82 -1.13 6.76
N LEU A 137 -6.11 -0.79 6.85
CA LEU A 137 -7.21 -1.42 6.12
C LEU A 137 -7.74 -0.49 5.02
N TYR A 138 -7.29 -0.73 3.79
CA TYR A 138 -7.70 -0.02 2.58
C TYR A 138 -8.86 -0.76 1.92
N GLY A 139 -9.99 -0.81 2.62
CA GLY A 139 -11.27 -1.28 2.10
C GLY A 139 -12.33 -0.20 2.25
N CYS A 140 -13.20 -0.06 1.25
CA CYS A 140 -14.27 0.93 1.26
C CYS A 140 -15.13 0.79 2.53
N GLN A 141 -15.25 1.87 3.30
CA GLN A 141 -16.19 2.02 4.42
C GLN A 141 -16.05 0.98 5.53
N VAL A 142 -14.91 0.30 5.66
CA VAL A 142 -14.68 -0.76 6.67
C VAL A 142 -14.96 -0.24 8.09
N ALA A 143 -14.57 1.01 8.36
CA ALA A 143 -14.77 1.67 9.64
C ALA A 143 -15.98 2.63 9.68
N ALA A 144 -16.89 2.55 8.70
CA ALA A 144 -18.06 3.42 8.66
C ALA A 144 -19.12 3.00 9.71
N GLY A 145 -19.62 3.99 10.44
CA GLY A 145 -20.71 3.83 11.41
C GLY A 145 -20.36 2.94 12.61
N ASP A 146 -21.38 2.57 13.37
CA ASP A 146 -21.24 1.79 14.61
C ASP A 146 -20.66 0.40 14.32
N ALA A 147 -21.14 -0.27 13.27
CA ALA A 147 -20.65 -1.58 12.86
C ALA A 147 -19.15 -1.54 12.48
N GLY A 148 -18.73 -0.53 11.73
CA GLY A 148 -17.33 -0.36 11.36
C GLY A 148 -16.45 -0.09 12.58
N THR A 149 -16.88 0.79 13.47
CA THR A 149 -16.17 1.11 14.72
C THR A 149 -16.03 -0.12 15.63
N GLU A 150 -17.11 -0.89 15.79
CA GLU A 150 -17.08 -2.12 16.58
C GLU A 150 -16.13 -3.15 15.98
N PHE A 151 -16.15 -3.30 14.65
CA PHE A 151 -15.30 -4.25 13.94
C PHE A 151 -13.82 -3.97 14.16
N ILE A 152 -13.37 -2.74 13.90
CA ILE A 152 -11.95 -2.38 14.07
C ILE A 152 -11.51 -2.45 15.54
N ASN A 153 -12.42 -2.21 16.49
CA ASN A 153 -12.14 -2.35 17.92
C ASN A 153 -11.91 -3.82 18.31
N LYS A 154 -12.79 -4.73 17.87
CA LYS A 154 -12.60 -6.17 18.12
C LYS A 154 -11.32 -6.68 17.45
N LEU A 155 -11.04 -6.24 16.22
CA LEU A 155 -9.82 -6.62 15.52
C LEU A 155 -8.57 -6.15 16.28
N SER A 156 -8.56 -4.90 16.74
CA SER A 156 -7.48 -4.35 17.58
C SER A 156 -7.30 -5.16 18.87
N GLN A 157 -8.38 -5.50 19.56
CA GLN A 157 -8.34 -6.29 20.80
C GLN A 157 -7.79 -7.71 20.59
N ILE A 158 -8.17 -8.37 19.50
CA ILE A 158 -7.75 -9.75 19.22
C ILE A 158 -6.27 -9.80 18.79
N THR A 159 -5.87 -8.87 17.92
CA THR A 159 -4.51 -8.84 17.36
C THR A 159 -3.51 -8.14 18.28
N GLY A 160 -3.98 -7.24 19.16
CA GLY A 160 -3.12 -6.31 19.91
C GLY A 160 -2.56 -5.16 19.08
N ALA A 161 -2.88 -5.09 17.78
CA ALA A 161 -2.35 -4.10 16.86
C ALA A 161 -3.12 -2.77 16.93
N LYS A 162 -2.43 -1.69 16.56
CA LYS A 162 -3.11 -0.44 16.17
C LYS A 162 -3.77 -0.64 14.81
N ILE A 163 -5.05 -0.29 14.69
CA ILE A 163 -5.81 -0.44 13.45
C ILE A 163 -6.09 0.94 12.88
N ALA A 164 -5.82 1.15 11.59
CA ALA A 164 -6.32 2.29 10.83
C ALA A 164 -7.18 1.78 9.67
N ALA A 165 -8.31 2.43 9.39
CA ALA A 165 -9.26 1.97 8.39
C ALA A 165 -10.06 3.13 7.80
N SER A 166 -10.55 2.95 6.57
CA SER A 166 -11.35 3.99 5.91
C SER A 166 -12.81 3.93 6.37
N SER A 167 -13.39 5.11 6.63
CA SER A 167 -14.85 5.27 6.76
C SER A 167 -15.51 5.72 5.46
N GLY A 168 -14.72 6.03 4.42
CA GLY A 168 -15.18 6.47 3.11
C GLY A 168 -14.84 5.49 1.98
N ARG A 169 -14.93 5.96 0.74
CA ARG A 169 -14.49 5.21 -0.43
C ARG A 169 -12.97 5.26 -0.50
N VAL A 170 -12.33 4.11 -0.76
CA VAL A 170 -10.90 4.03 -0.98
C VAL A 170 -10.58 4.07 -2.47
N GLY A 171 -9.53 4.79 -2.88
CA GLY A 171 -9.01 4.75 -4.25
C GLY A 171 -8.80 6.12 -4.90
N ASN A 172 -8.91 6.17 -6.23
CA ASN A 172 -8.64 7.36 -7.03
C ASN A 172 -9.60 8.53 -6.71
N ALA A 173 -9.05 9.70 -6.41
CA ALA A 173 -9.79 10.93 -6.13
C ALA A 173 -10.71 11.38 -7.28
N ALA A 174 -10.31 11.20 -8.53
CA ALA A 174 -11.14 11.49 -9.70
C ALA A 174 -12.38 10.58 -9.79
N LEU A 175 -12.35 9.42 -9.13
CA LEU A 175 -13.49 8.50 -9.00
C LEU A 175 -14.20 8.61 -7.63
N GLY A 176 -13.86 9.64 -6.85
CA GLY A 176 -14.44 9.92 -5.53
C GLY A 176 -13.90 9.06 -4.39
N GLY A 177 -12.70 8.49 -4.53
CA GLY A 177 -11.99 7.76 -3.46
C GLY A 177 -10.91 8.58 -2.77
N SER A 178 -10.44 8.11 -1.61
CA SER A 178 -9.27 8.63 -0.89
C SER A 178 -8.34 7.48 -0.50
N TRP A 179 -7.04 7.76 -0.33
CA TRP A 179 -6.10 6.82 0.27
C TRP A 179 -5.83 7.12 1.75
N GLU A 180 -6.52 8.12 2.30
CA GLU A 180 -6.49 8.44 3.71
C GLU A 180 -7.33 7.43 4.51
N LEU A 181 -6.92 7.18 5.75
CA LEU A 181 -7.65 6.35 6.70
C LEU A 181 -8.16 7.25 7.81
N GLU A 182 -9.47 7.46 7.84
CA GLU A 182 -10.09 8.47 8.71
C GLU A 182 -10.29 7.98 10.15
N VAL A 183 -10.24 6.67 10.37
CA VAL A 183 -10.50 6.06 11.68
C VAL A 183 -9.28 5.28 12.13
N SER A 184 -8.82 5.52 13.37
CA SER A 184 -7.73 4.77 14.00
C SER A 184 -8.04 4.35 15.43
N LEU A 185 -7.53 3.18 15.82
CA LEU A 185 -7.64 2.61 17.16
C LEU A 185 -6.29 2.09 17.67
N PRO A 186 -5.89 2.40 18.93
CA PRO A 186 -6.51 3.41 19.78
C PRO A 186 -6.44 4.79 19.09
N ALA A 187 -7.41 5.66 19.35
CA ALA A 187 -7.49 6.96 18.69
C ALA A 187 -6.24 7.80 19.01
N THR A 188 -5.32 7.90 18.06
CA THR A 188 -4.14 8.77 18.17
C THR A 188 -4.36 10.03 17.35
N LYS A 189 -4.30 11.17 18.02
CA LYS A 189 -4.42 12.47 17.36
C LYS A 189 -3.13 12.75 16.59
N GLY A 190 -3.14 12.58 15.27
CA GLY A 190 -2.07 13.04 14.37
C GLY A 190 -0.97 12.03 13.98
N GLU A 191 -1.17 10.72 14.12
CA GLU A 191 -0.17 9.69 13.73
C GLU A 191 -0.67 8.67 12.68
N ASN A 192 -1.58 9.08 11.79
CA ASN A 192 -1.88 8.27 10.63
C ASN A 192 -0.82 8.57 9.56
N GLN A 193 0.36 7.94 9.68
CA GLN A 193 1.23 7.71 8.52
C GLN A 193 0.36 7.11 7.42
N THR A 194 0.15 7.87 6.37
CA THR A 194 -0.80 7.56 5.31
C THR A 194 -0.16 6.56 4.35
N PHE A 195 -1.01 5.81 3.64
CA PHE A 195 -0.58 4.91 2.54
C PHE A 195 0.32 5.59 1.52
N VAL A 196 0.21 6.92 1.42
CA VAL A 196 0.93 7.79 0.50
C VAL A 196 2.45 7.76 0.77
N GLU A 197 2.90 7.36 1.96
CA GLU A 197 4.32 7.15 2.26
C GLU A 197 4.84 5.79 1.76
N THR A 198 3.95 4.80 1.57
CA THR A 198 4.30 3.42 1.13
C THR A 198 4.07 3.20 -0.37
N LEU A 199 3.38 4.13 -1.04
CA LEU A 199 3.23 4.16 -2.49
C LEU A 199 4.22 5.15 -3.10
N ALA A 200 4.90 4.74 -4.17
CA ALA A 200 5.63 5.70 -4.99
C ALA A 200 4.63 6.76 -5.46
N LYS A 201 4.92 8.03 -5.17
CA LYS A 201 4.10 9.18 -5.57
C LYS A 201 3.61 9.00 -7.01
N MET A 202 2.31 8.76 -7.19
CA MET A 202 1.64 8.82 -8.49
C MET A 202 1.36 10.28 -8.84
#